data_AF-A0A963A260-F1
#
_entry.id   AF-A0A963A260-F1
#
_cell.length_a   1.000
_cell.length_b   1.000
_cell.length_c   1.000
_cell.angle_alpha   90.00
_cell.angle_beta   90.00
_cell.angle_gamma   90.00
#
_symmetry.space_group_name_H-M   'P 1'
#
loop_
_entity.id
_entity.type
_entity.pdbx_description
1 polymer ?
#
loop_
_entity_poly.entity_id
_entity_poly.type
_entity_poly.pdbx_seq_one_letter_code
_entity_poly.pdbx_strand_id
1 'polypeptide(L)'
;FVFYFGILADLTPPVALACFAAAPIAGERGLKISLWAIRIALAGFVVPFMAVYNPSLMLQGESLLMSAYLVGKAAFAIGLWGAASIGYFQQRLAWWERLLALTAGVSLILALPFTDPLGFVLGALLVGLHLWRGHRLSAAHP
;
A
#
# COMPACT_ATOMS: atom_id res chain seq x y z
N PHE A 1 6.62 17.32 -2.76
CA PHE A 1 5.93 17.03 -1.49
C PHE A 1 4.55 17.68 -1.42
N VAL A 2 4.45 19.02 -1.39
CA VAL A 2 3.15 19.75 -1.33
C VAL A 2 2.19 19.34 -2.44
N PHE A 3 2.66 19.29 -3.70
CA PHE A 3 1.82 18.87 -4.83
C PHE A 3 1.23 17.46 -4.67
N TYR A 4 1.99 16.50 -4.14
CA TYR A 4 1.53 15.13 -3.92
C TYR A 4 0.40 15.08 -2.89
N PHE A 5 0.58 15.75 -1.75
CA PHE A 5 -0.48 15.83 -0.74
C PHE A 5 -1.63 16.74 -1.16
N GLY A 6 -1.41 17.71 -2.06
CA GLY A 6 -2.48 18.49 -2.68
C GLY A 6 -3.43 17.60 -3.47
N ILE A 7 -2.90 16.72 -4.33
CA ILE A 7 -3.72 15.74 -5.06
C ILE A 7 -4.40 14.74 -4.11
N LEU A 8 -3.68 14.27 -3.07
CA LEU A 8 -4.29 13.39 -2.06
C LEU A 8 -5.29 14.12 -1.14
N ALA A 9 -5.25 15.45 -1.04
CA ALA A 9 -6.22 16.20 -0.24
C ALA A 9 -7.61 16.17 -0.89
N ASP A 10 -7.68 16.11 -2.23
CA ASP A 10 -8.92 16.04 -3.00
C ASP A 10 -9.74 14.75 -2.77
N LEU A 11 -9.16 13.77 -2.07
CA LEU A 11 -9.84 12.54 -1.64
C LEU A 11 -10.12 12.49 -0.13
N THR A 12 -9.64 13.45 0.66
CA THR A 12 -9.85 13.50 2.12
C THR A 12 -11.06 14.35 2.54
N PRO A 13 -11.99 13.85 3.36
CA PRO A 13 -13.02 14.69 3.99
C PRO A 13 -12.39 15.76 4.88
N PRO A 14 -12.93 17.00 4.94
CA PRO A 14 -14.17 17.46 4.32
C PRO A 14 -14.01 18.07 2.91
N VAL A 15 -12.79 18.15 2.36
CA VAL A 15 -12.46 18.92 1.14
C VAL A 15 -12.43 18.04 -0.13
N ALA A 16 -13.00 16.83 -0.08
CA ALA A 16 -12.92 15.81 -1.13
C ALA A 16 -13.72 16.17 -2.41
N LEU A 17 -13.32 17.22 -3.12
CA LEU A 17 -14.02 17.80 -4.26
C LEU A 17 -14.26 16.78 -5.37
N ALA A 18 -13.26 15.94 -5.67
CA ALA A 18 -13.39 14.87 -6.67
C ALA A 18 -14.45 13.83 -6.25
N CYS A 19 -14.54 13.50 -4.96
CA CYS A 19 -15.54 12.57 -4.45
C CYS A 19 -16.96 13.15 -4.47
N PHE A 20 -17.10 14.46 -4.25
CA PHE A 20 -18.40 15.14 -4.36
C PHE A 20 -18.85 15.29 -5.82
N ALA A 21 -17.92 15.52 -6.74
CA ALA A 21 -18.22 15.51 -8.17
C ALA A 21 -18.63 14.11 -8.67
N ALA A 22 -18.03 13.04 -8.12
CA ALA A 22 -18.38 11.66 -8.45
C ALA A 22 -19.70 11.16 -7.80
N ALA A 23 -20.16 11.80 -6.74
CA ALA A 23 -21.37 11.42 -5.99
C ALA A 23 -22.65 11.28 -6.85
N PRO A 24 -23.04 12.26 -7.70
CA PRO A 24 -24.24 12.14 -8.54
C PRO A 24 -24.12 11.05 -9.61
N ILE A 25 -22.90 10.73 -10.06
CA ILE A 25 -22.66 9.67 -11.06
C ILE A 25 -22.80 8.29 -10.40
N ALA A 26 -22.30 8.14 -9.17
CA ALA A 26 -22.35 6.87 -8.43
C ALA A 26 -23.67 6.64 -7.66
N GLY A 27 -24.55 7.65 -7.56
CA GLY A 27 -25.81 7.56 -6.82
C GLY A 27 -25.63 7.42 -5.30
N GLU A 28 -24.48 7.81 -4.76
CA GLU A 28 -24.14 7.67 -3.33
C GLU A 28 -23.69 8.99 -2.72
N ARG A 29 -23.71 9.07 -1.38
CA ARG A 29 -23.24 10.27 -0.67
C ARG A 29 -21.73 10.44 -0.87
N GLY A 30 -21.27 11.62 -1.30
CA GLY A 30 -19.84 11.87 -1.52
C GLY A 30 -18.96 11.67 -0.28
N LEU A 31 -19.52 11.80 0.93
CA LEU A 31 -18.82 11.45 2.17
C LEU A 31 -18.50 9.94 2.26
N LYS A 32 -19.42 9.06 1.85
CA LYS A 32 -19.14 7.61 1.81
C LYS A 32 -18.06 7.30 0.78
N ILE A 33 -18.13 7.93 -0.40
CA ILE A 33 -17.15 7.74 -1.48
C ILE A 33 -15.75 8.15 -1.01
N SER A 34 -15.63 9.33 -0.37
CA SER A 34 -14.35 9.82 0.16
C SER A 34 -13.79 8.94 1.29
N LEU A 35 -14.62 8.38 2.16
CA LEU A 35 -14.16 7.42 3.17
C LEU A 35 -13.57 6.15 2.53
N TRP A 36 -14.20 5.65 1.47
CA TRP A 36 -13.64 4.53 0.69
C TRP A 36 -12.37 4.92 -0.06
N ALA A 37 -12.34 6.13 -0.65
CA ALA A 37 -11.18 6.64 -1.35
C ALA A 37 -9.96 6.77 -0.42
N ILE A 38 -10.13 7.35 0.78
CA ILE A 38 -9.07 7.39 1.81
C ILE A 38 -8.56 5.98 2.10
N ARG A 39 -9.48 5.03 2.33
CA ARG A 39 -9.07 3.67 2.71
C ARG A 39 -8.16 3.06 1.66
N ILE A 40 -8.45 3.26 0.38
CA ILE A 40 -7.59 2.80 -0.72
C ILE A 40 -6.30 3.64 -0.79
N ALA A 41 -6.41 4.96 -0.62
CA ALA A 41 -5.30 5.90 -0.72
C ALA A 41 -4.28 5.81 0.43
N LEU A 42 -4.62 5.20 1.58
CA LEU A 42 -3.75 5.05 2.75
C LEU A 42 -2.34 4.53 2.39
N ALA A 43 -2.25 3.58 1.46
CA ALA A 43 -0.97 3.05 0.99
C ALA A 43 -0.13 4.10 0.23
N GLY A 44 -0.78 5.05 -0.45
CA GLY A 44 -0.15 6.17 -1.15
C GLY A 44 0.40 7.26 -0.23
N PHE A 45 -0.22 7.50 0.94
CA PHE A 45 0.25 8.54 1.88
C PHE A 45 1.70 8.33 2.35
N VAL A 46 2.18 7.10 2.28
CA VAL A 46 3.53 6.70 2.67
C VAL A 46 4.60 7.09 1.63
N VAL A 47 4.25 7.14 0.36
CA VAL A 47 5.21 7.27 -0.76
C VAL A 47 6.12 8.50 -0.65
N PRO A 48 5.61 9.70 -0.30
CA PRO A 48 6.45 10.88 -0.16
C PRO A 48 7.50 10.74 0.93
N PHE A 49 7.18 10.05 2.03
CA PHE A 49 8.13 9.82 3.11
C PHE A 49 9.26 8.91 2.65
N MET A 50 8.95 7.83 1.92
CA MET A 50 9.98 6.95 1.36
C MET A 50 10.92 7.71 0.42
N ALA A 51 10.38 8.59 -0.43
CA ALA A 51 11.16 9.40 -1.35
C ALA A 51 12.09 10.41 -0.65
N VAL A 52 11.65 10.97 0.49
CA VAL A 52 12.49 11.86 1.31
C VAL A 52 13.65 11.11 1.97
N TYR A 53 13.41 9.88 2.46
CA TYR A 53 14.47 9.08 3.09
C TYR A 53 15.47 8.49 2.09
N ASN A 54 15.05 8.23 0.85
CA ASN A 54 15.90 7.65 -0.20
C ASN A 54 15.78 8.43 -1.52
N PRO A 55 16.65 9.44 -1.75
CA PRO A 55 16.62 10.27 -2.98
C PRO A 55 16.78 9.48 -4.28
N SER A 56 17.36 8.27 -4.24
CA SER A 56 17.45 7.36 -5.38
C SER A 56 16.08 6.96 -5.94
N LEU A 57 15.00 7.02 -5.14
CA LEU A 57 13.63 6.85 -5.64
C LEU A 57 13.21 7.97 -6.62
N MET A 58 13.83 9.14 -6.50
CA MET A 58 13.64 10.30 -7.38
C MET A 58 14.68 10.33 -8.51
N LEU A 59 15.39 9.22 -8.75
CA LEU A 59 16.49 9.12 -9.72
C LEU A 59 17.65 10.10 -9.47
N GLN A 60 17.82 10.54 -8.21
CA GLN A 60 18.92 11.42 -7.80
C GLN A 60 20.13 10.65 -7.26
N GLY A 61 20.11 9.31 -7.36
CA GLY A 61 21.20 8.43 -6.94
C GLY A 61 22.20 8.14 -8.04
N GLU A 62 23.40 7.72 -7.67
CA GLU A 62 24.50 7.45 -8.60
C GLU A 62 24.32 6.17 -9.44
N SER A 63 23.50 5.22 -8.96
CA SER A 63 23.35 3.90 -9.57
C SER A 63 21.90 3.60 -9.95
N LEU A 64 21.67 3.35 -11.25
CA LEU A 64 20.36 2.91 -11.78
C LEU A 64 19.90 1.58 -11.16
N LEU A 65 20.84 0.68 -10.85
CA LEU A 65 20.54 -0.60 -10.20
C LEU A 65 19.98 -0.39 -8.79
N MET A 66 20.55 0.55 -8.03
CA MET A 66 20.06 0.89 -6.70
C MET A 66 18.67 1.54 -6.76
N SER A 67 18.45 2.41 -7.75
CA SER A 67 17.13 3.01 -8.00
C SER A 67 16.09 1.94 -8.33
N ALA A 68 16.41 0.99 -9.22
CA ALA A 68 15.51 -0.12 -9.56
C ALA A 68 15.17 -0.99 -8.34
N TYR A 69 16.16 -1.31 -7.51
CA TYR A 69 15.97 -2.03 -6.26
C TYR A 69 15.02 -1.29 -5.31
N LEU A 70 15.24 0.02 -5.10
CA LEU A 70 14.40 0.83 -4.21
C LEU A 70 12.98 1.00 -4.76
N VAL A 71 12.81 1.13 -6.07
CA VAL A 71 11.48 1.14 -6.71
C VAL A 71 10.76 -0.19 -6.47
N GLY A 72 11.44 -1.33 -6.65
CA GLY A 72 10.89 -2.65 -6.35
C GLY A 72 10.49 -2.80 -4.88
N LYS A 73 11.36 -2.36 -3.96
CA LYS A 73 11.09 -2.31 -2.52
C LYS A 73 9.85 -1.46 -2.20
N ALA A 74 9.76 -0.26 -2.77
CA ALA A 74 8.65 0.66 -2.56
C ALA A 74 7.34 0.07 -3.10
N ALA A 75 7.35 -0.49 -4.31
CA ALA A 75 6.18 -1.14 -4.90
C ALA A 75 5.69 -2.31 -4.02
N PHE A 76 6.61 -3.13 -3.50
CA PHE A 76 6.26 -4.22 -2.60
C PHE A 76 5.67 -3.73 -1.27
N ALA A 77 6.28 -2.71 -0.65
CA ALA A 77 5.79 -2.12 0.61
C ALA A 77 4.39 -1.51 0.45
N ILE A 78 4.16 -0.74 -0.63
CA ILE A 78 2.86 -0.14 -0.95
C ILE A 78 1.82 -1.24 -1.22
N GLY A 79 2.20 -2.31 -1.92
CA GLY A 79 1.34 -3.47 -2.16
C GLY A 79 0.87 -4.14 -0.87
N LEU A 80 1.78 -4.35 0.09
CA LEU A 80 1.45 -4.91 1.41
C LEU A 80 0.51 -3.98 2.20
N TRP A 81 0.77 -2.68 2.19
CA TRP A 81 -0.12 -1.68 2.83
C TRP A 81 -1.51 -1.65 2.20
N GLY A 82 -1.58 -1.70 0.87
CA GLY A 82 -2.84 -1.76 0.13
C GLY A 82 -3.64 -3.01 0.48
N ALA A 83 -2.99 -4.18 0.44
CA ALA A 83 -3.60 -5.46 0.82
C ALA A 83 -4.10 -5.45 2.27
N ALA A 84 -3.35 -4.84 3.19
CA ALA A 84 -3.75 -4.75 4.59
C ALA A 84 -4.95 -3.80 4.80
N SER A 85 -4.94 -2.64 4.13
CA SER A 85 -6.01 -1.65 4.22
C SER A 85 -7.32 -2.17 3.62
N ILE A 86 -7.26 -2.76 2.43
CA ILE A 86 -8.41 -3.36 1.74
C ILE A 86 -8.85 -4.63 2.48
N GLY A 87 -7.90 -5.41 2.99
CA GLY A 87 -8.15 -6.71 3.63
C GLY A 87 -8.35 -7.84 2.60
N TYR A 88 -7.85 -7.64 1.38
CA TYR A 88 -8.00 -8.56 0.27
C TYR A 88 -6.74 -8.57 -0.59
N PHE A 89 -6.33 -9.75 -1.05
CA PHE A 89 -5.26 -9.90 -2.02
C PHE A 89 -5.70 -10.83 -3.16
N GLN A 90 -5.58 -12.15 -3.01
CA GLN A 90 -6.25 -13.12 -3.89
C GLN A 90 -7.55 -13.65 -3.27
N GLN A 91 -7.59 -13.67 -1.94
CA GLN A 91 -8.74 -14.02 -1.12
C GLN A 91 -8.79 -13.06 0.07
N ARG A 92 -9.84 -13.17 0.90
CA ARG A 92 -9.97 -12.35 2.11
C ARG A 92 -8.79 -12.63 3.04
N LEU A 93 -8.06 -11.58 3.43
CA LEU A 93 -6.98 -11.71 4.41
C LEU A 93 -7.59 -11.95 5.79
N ALA A 94 -7.07 -12.93 6.50
CA ALA A 94 -7.35 -13.09 7.92
C ALA A 94 -6.83 -11.87 8.69
N TRP A 95 -7.44 -11.56 9.82
CA TRP A 95 -7.06 -10.40 10.63
C TRP A 95 -5.56 -10.41 11.02
N TRP A 96 -5.00 -11.59 11.28
CA TRP A 96 -3.58 -11.77 11.58
C TRP A 96 -2.69 -11.54 10.34
N GLU A 97 -3.12 -11.94 9.14
CA GLU A 97 -2.41 -11.62 7.89
C GLU A 97 -2.40 -10.12 7.65
N ARG A 98 -3.48 -9.41 7.98
CA ARG A 98 -3.53 -7.95 7.85
C ARG A 98 -2.53 -7.27 8.79
N LEU A 99 -2.41 -7.72 10.04
CA LEU A 99 -1.41 -7.20 10.97
C LEU A 99 0.02 -7.50 10.52
N LEU A 100 0.27 -8.69 10.00
CA LEU A 100 1.57 -9.04 9.42
C LEU A 100 1.89 -8.19 8.18
N ALA A 101 0.91 -7.93 7.31
CA ALA A 101 1.10 -7.06 6.14
C ALA A 101 1.40 -5.61 6.55
N LEU A 102 0.70 -5.07 7.57
CA LEU A 102 0.97 -3.74 8.11
C LEU A 102 2.38 -3.65 8.69
N THR A 103 2.77 -4.62 9.53
CA THR A 103 4.10 -4.62 10.17
C THR A 103 5.24 -4.80 9.17
N ALA A 104 5.10 -5.71 8.20
CA ALA A 104 6.05 -5.88 7.10
C ALA A 104 6.16 -4.60 6.27
N GLY A 105 5.03 -3.97 5.95
CA GLY A 105 4.97 -2.71 5.24
C GLY A 105 5.68 -1.57 5.98
N VAL A 106 5.37 -1.35 7.26
CA VAL A 106 6.03 -0.34 8.12
C VAL A 106 7.54 -0.58 8.19
N SER A 107 7.96 -1.84 8.36
CA SER A 107 9.39 -2.20 8.41
C SER A 107 10.14 -1.80 7.14
N LEU A 108 9.52 -1.95 5.96
CA LEU A 108 10.12 -1.55 4.68
C LEU A 108 10.16 -0.03 4.48
N ILE A 109 9.23 0.70 5.08
CA ILE A 109 9.13 2.17 4.97
C ILE A 109 10.19 2.86 5.83
N LEU A 110 10.49 2.32 7.02
CA LEU A 110 11.40 2.94 7.99
C LEU A 110 12.84 3.07 7.50
N ALA A 111 13.21 2.44 6.37
CA ALA A 111 14.48 2.64 5.67
C ALA A 111 15.75 2.51 6.56
N LEU A 112 15.71 1.65 7.59
CA LEU A 112 16.93 1.25 8.31
C LEU A 112 17.54 0.02 7.62
N PRO A 113 18.88 -0.08 7.53
CA PRO A 113 19.56 -1.24 6.93
C PRO A 113 19.17 -2.58 7.55
N PHE A 114 18.80 -2.58 8.83
CA PHE A 114 18.39 -3.78 9.57
C PHE A 114 16.91 -4.16 9.39
N THR A 115 16.04 -3.20 9.02
CA THR A 115 14.59 -3.43 8.89
C THR A 115 14.19 -3.92 7.50
N ASP A 116 15.05 -3.71 6.51
CA ASP A 116 14.81 -4.11 5.12
C ASP A 116 14.73 -5.64 4.95
N PRO A 117 15.72 -6.44 5.40
CA PRO A 117 15.65 -7.89 5.26
C PRO A 117 14.46 -8.49 6.01
N LEU A 118 14.17 -7.96 7.21
CA LEU A 118 13.01 -8.37 8.01
C LEU A 118 11.69 -8.11 7.26
N GLY A 119 11.54 -6.91 6.68
CA GLY A 119 10.35 -6.55 5.91
C GLY A 119 10.14 -7.44 4.69
N PHE A 120 11.22 -7.77 3.96
CA PHE A 120 11.13 -8.68 2.82
C PHE A 120 10.81 -10.12 3.24
N VAL A 121 11.45 -10.63 4.30
CA VAL A 121 11.17 -11.98 4.81
C VAL A 121 9.73 -12.09 5.30
N LEU A 122 9.25 -11.14 6.09
CA LEU A 122 7.87 -11.12 6.58
C LEU A 122 6.86 -10.99 5.43
N GLY A 123 7.13 -10.12 4.47
CA GLY A 123 6.28 -9.96 3.28
C GLY A 123 6.24 -11.24 2.42
N ALA A 124 7.40 -11.86 2.18
CA ALA A 124 7.48 -13.10 1.41
C ALA A 124 6.79 -14.27 2.13
N LEU A 125 6.98 -14.40 3.44
CA LEU A 125 6.28 -15.39 4.27
C LEU A 125 4.78 -15.18 4.21
N LEU A 126 4.30 -13.94 4.33
CA LEU A 126 2.89 -13.63 4.23
C LEU A 126 2.32 -14.03 2.87
N VAL A 127 2.98 -13.60 1.78
CA VAL A 127 2.54 -13.93 0.42
C VAL A 127 2.54 -15.45 0.22
N GLY A 128 3.61 -16.15 0.63
CA GLY A 128 3.71 -17.60 0.52
C GLY A 128 2.63 -18.34 1.30
N LEU A 129 2.40 -17.98 2.57
CA LEU A 129 1.34 -18.55 3.40
C LEU A 129 -0.05 -18.26 2.82
N HIS A 130 -0.26 -17.05 2.32
CA HIS A 130 -1.54 -16.63 1.76
C HIS A 130 -1.87 -17.38 0.45
N LEU A 131 -0.89 -17.51 -0.44
CA LEU A 131 -1.02 -18.29 -1.68
C LEU A 131 -1.25 -19.77 -1.37
N TRP A 132 -0.50 -20.35 -0.43
CA TRP A 132 -0.67 -21.74 -0.01
C TRP A 132 -2.06 -22.02 0.56
N ARG A 133 -2.59 -21.11 1.40
CA ARG A 133 -3.97 -21.18 1.89
C ARG A 133 -4.98 -21.09 0.74
N GLY A 134 -4.72 -20.24 -0.26
CA GLY A 134 -5.60 -20.05 -1.42
C GLY A 134 -5.69 -21.30 -2.28
N HIS A 135 -4.55 -21.94 -2.55
CA HIS A 135 -4.50 -23.21 -3.27
C HIS A 135 -5.24 -24.34 -2.54
N ARG A 136 -5.17 -24.40 -1.21
CA ARG A 136 -5.90 -25.40 -0.42
C ARG A 136 -7.42 -25.23 -0.45
N LEU A 137 -7.90 -23.98 -0.54
CA LEU A 137 -9.33 -23.69 -0.62
C LEU A 137 -9.91 -23.98 -2.01
N SER A 138 -9.16 -23.69 -3.08
CA SER A 138 -9.56 -24.06 -4.44
C SER A 138 -9.52 -25.58 -4.68
N ALA A 139 -8.65 -26.33 -4.00
CA ALA A 139 -8.61 -27.79 -4.11
C ALA A 139 -9.75 -28.51 -3.35
N ALA A 140 -10.52 -27.79 -2.52
CA ALA A 140 -11.59 -28.36 -1.69
C ALA A 140 -12.99 -28.26 -2.32
N HIS A 141 -13.15 -27.63 -3.49
CA HIS A 141 -14.40 -27.57 -4.24
C HIS A 141 -14.21 -28.18 -5.65
N PRO A 142 -14.47 -29.51 -5.80
CA PRO A 142 -14.66 -30.13 -7.11
C PRO A 142 -16.01 -29.77 -7.74
#